data_AF-A0A7Y5TTH7-F1
#
_entry.id   AF-A0A7Y5TTH7-F1
#
_cell.length_a   1.000
_cell.length_b   1.000
_cell.length_c   1.000
_cell.angle_alpha   90.00
_cell.angle_beta   90.00
_cell.angle_gamma   90.00
#
_symmetry.space_group_name_H-M   'P 1'
#
loop_
_entity.id
_entity.type
_entity.pdbx_description
1 polymer ?
#
loop_
_entity_poly.entity_id
_entity_poly.type
_entity_poly.pdbx_seq_one_letter_code
_entity_poly.pdbx_strand_id
1 'polypeptide(L)'
;MTRVRQGVVLLEAIVALTILAIAGGAVVVLATDSARAIARAAAADEATRRASAFLDAVALWPRADLDRHLGARPEGEWQLIVDRPTPTLYTVTLADSGESRFLLRTTLYRAEVKGAQ
;
A
#
# COMPACT_ATOMS: atom_id res chain seq x y z
N MET A 1 -15.82 -63.89 -18.22
CA MET A 1 -15.92 -62.95 -17.08
C MET A 1 -15.00 -61.71 -17.23
N THR A 2 -14.67 -61.27 -18.43
CA THR A 2 -13.73 -60.15 -18.69
C THR A 2 -14.39 -58.78 -18.84
N ARG A 3 -15.69 -58.71 -19.18
CA ARG A 3 -16.41 -57.42 -19.36
C ARG A 3 -16.61 -56.62 -18.07
N VAL A 4 -16.77 -57.28 -16.92
CA VAL A 4 -17.01 -56.58 -15.63
C VAL A 4 -15.76 -55.80 -15.19
N ARG A 5 -14.55 -56.34 -15.44
CA ARG A 5 -13.29 -55.65 -15.12
C ARG A 5 -13.04 -54.44 -16.01
N GLN A 6 -13.46 -54.48 -17.28
CA GLN A 6 -13.26 -53.38 -18.23
C GLN A 6 -14.09 -52.14 -17.88
N GLY A 7 -15.31 -52.32 -17.35
CA GLY A 7 -16.15 -51.20 -16.91
C GLY A 7 -15.60 -50.46 -15.68
N VAL A 8 -14.93 -51.19 -14.78
CA VAL A 8 -14.33 -50.62 -13.56
C VAL A 8 -13.14 -49.70 -13.89
N VAL A 9 -12.29 -50.10 -14.85
CA VAL A 9 -11.11 -49.30 -15.24
C VAL A 9 -11.49 -47.96 -15.86
N LEU A 10 -12.53 -47.93 -16.70
CA LEU A 10 -13.01 -46.68 -17.32
C LEU A 10 -13.57 -45.72 -16.26
N LEU A 11 -14.33 -46.23 -15.31
CA LEU A 11 -14.86 -45.43 -14.20
C LEU A 11 -13.72 -44.86 -13.35
N GLU A 12 -12.74 -45.67 -13.01
CA GLU A 12 -11.57 -45.25 -12.23
C GLU A 12 -10.78 -44.13 -12.94
N ALA A 13 -10.55 -44.27 -14.25
CA ALA A 13 -9.87 -43.24 -15.03
C ALA A 13 -10.66 -41.92 -15.06
N ILE A 14 -11.98 -41.98 -15.25
CA ILE A 14 -12.83 -40.77 -15.26
C ILE A 14 -12.81 -40.10 -13.88
N VAL A 15 -12.89 -40.87 -12.80
CA VAL A 15 -12.82 -40.33 -11.44
C VAL A 15 -11.46 -39.69 -11.20
N ALA A 16 -10.37 -40.35 -11.56
CA ALA A 16 -9.01 -39.81 -11.41
C ALA A 16 -8.83 -38.52 -12.22
N LEU A 17 -9.30 -38.47 -13.46
CA LEU A 17 -9.26 -37.26 -14.30
C LEU A 17 -10.11 -36.12 -13.73
N THR A 18 -11.26 -36.44 -13.15
CA THR A 18 -12.13 -35.44 -12.51
C THR A 18 -11.45 -34.85 -11.28
N ILE A 19 -10.86 -35.69 -10.42
CA ILE A 19 -10.10 -35.24 -9.25
C ILE A 19 -8.90 -34.40 -9.70
N LEU A 20 -8.18 -34.85 -10.73
CA LEU A 20 -7.03 -34.11 -11.28
C LEU A 20 -7.45 -32.76 -11.85
N ALA A 21 -8.57 -32.68 -12.56
CA ALA A 21 -9.09 -31.43 -13.11
C ALA A 21 -9.49 -30.44 -12.00
N ILE A 22 -10.17 -30.93 -10.95
CA ILE A 22 -10.54 -30.10 -9.79
C ILE A 22 -9.29 -29.59 -9.06
N ALA A 23 -8.33 -30.49 -8.78
CA ALA A 23 -7.09 -30.14 -8.10
C ALA A 23 -6.26 -29.14 -8.92
N GLY A 24 -6.10 -29.39 -10.23
CA GLY A 24 -5.39 -28.49 -11.13
C GLY A 24 -6.05 -27.11 -11.21
N GLY A 25 -7.38 -27.05 -11.31
CA GLY A 25 -8.13 -25.80 -11.29
C GLY A 25 -7.92 -24.99 -10.01
N ALA A 26 -7.96 -25.66 -8.84
CA ALA A 26 -7.73 -25.01 -7.55
C ALA A 26 -6.32 -24.40 -7.45
N VAL A 27 -5.29 -25.11 -7.94
CA VAL A 27 -3.90 -24.61 -7.95
C VAL A 27 -3.75 -23.39 -8.83
N VAL A 28 -4.38 -23.37 -10.01
CA VAL A 28 -4.33 -22.21 -10.92
C VAL A 28 -4.98 -20.98 -10.27
N VAL A 29 -6.16 -21.14 -9.67
CA VAL A 29 -6.85 -20.04 -8.98
C VAL A 29 -5.96 -19.48 -7.86
N LEU A 30 -5.43 -20.35 -7.00
CA LEU A 30 -4.54 -19.95 -5.91
C LEU A 30 -3.30 -19.20 -6.42
N ALA A 31 -2.69 -19.66 -7.51
CA ALA A 31 -1.54 -18.99 -8.12
C ALA A 31 -1.91 -17.60 -8.63
N THR A 32 -3.07 -17.45 -9.30
CA THR A 32 -3.52 -16.14 -9.80
C THR A 32 -3.84 -15.16 -8.68
N ASP A 33 -4.47 -15.64 -7.59
CA ASP A 33 -4.79 -14.78 -6.45
C ASP A 33 -3.54 -14.38 -5.68
N SER A 34 -2.57 -15.29 -5.55
CA SER A 34 -1.26 -14.99 -4.97
C SER A 34 -0.52 -13.94 -5.79
N ALA A 35 -0.49 -14.08 -7.12
CA ALA A 35 0.14 -13.11 -8.01
C ALA A 35 -0.51 -11.73 -7.91
N ARG A 36 -1.85 -11.66 -7.87
CA ARG A 36 -2.59 -10.40 -7.67
C ARG A 36 -2.34 -9.79 -6.31
N ALA A 37 -2.24 -10.60 -5.26
CA ALA A 37 -1.92 -10.11 -3.92
C ALA A 37 -0.52 -9.50 -3.86
N ILE A 38 0.48 -10.17 -4.44
CA ILE A 38 1.87 -9.68 -4.53
C ILE A 38 1.92 -8.38 -5.34
N ALA A 39 1.25 -8.32 -6.50
CA ALA A 39 1.23 -7.12 -7.33
C ALA A 39 0.62 -5.92 -6.59
N ARG A 40 -0.47 -6.13 -5.84
CA ARG A 40 -1.09 -5.09 -5.00
C ARG A 40 -0.18 -4.66 -3.86
N ALA A 41 0.51 -5.59 -3.20
CA ALA A 41 1.46 -5.27 -2.14
C ALA A 41 2.64 -4.45 -2.69
N ALA A 42 3.23 -4.86 -3.81
CA ALA A 42 4.33 -4.13 -4.44
C ALA A 42 3.93 -2.71 -4.87
N ALA A 43 2.71 -2.52 -5.39
CA ALA A 43 2.19 -1.20 -5.73
C ALA A 43 2.01 -0.32 -4.48
N ALA A 44 1.50 -0.89 -3.37
CA ALA A 44 1.38 -0.17 -2.11
C ALA A 44 2.75 0.22 -1.53
N ASP A 45 3.73 -0.68 -1.57
CA ASP A 45 5.10 -0.42 -1.10
C ASP A 45 5.79 0.68 -1.91
N GLU A 46 5.59 0.71 -3.24
CA GLU A 46 6.08 1.80 -4.09
C GLU A 46 5.41 3.13 -3.73
N ALA A 47 4.10 3.15 -3.50
CA ALA A 47 3.40 4.36 -3.07
C ALA A 47 3.93 4.87 -1.72
N THR A 48 4.14 3.98 -0.74
CA THR A 48 4.72 4.34 0.56
C THR A 48 6.15 4.85 0.42
N ARG A 49 6.98 4.24 -0.43
CA ARG A 49 8.35 4.73 -0.68
C ARG A 49 8.37 6.13 -1.28
N ARG A 50 7.51 6.41 -2.26
CA ARG A 50 7.39 7.76 -2.85
C ARG A 50 6.89 8.79 -1.83
N ALA A 51 5.89 8.43 -1.01
CA ALA A 51 5.40 9.29 0.07
C ALA A 51 6.48 9.56 1.13
N SER A 52 7.29 8.55 1.49
CA SER A 52 8.42 8.72 2.41
C SER A 52 9.47 9.67 1.86
N ALA A 53 9.88 9.48 0.59
CA ALA A 53 10.85 10.37 -0.05
C ALA A 53 10.35 11.83 -0.11
N PHE A 54 9.06 12.03 -0.31
CA PHE A 54 8.46 13.35 -0.23
C PHE A 54 8.46 13.91 1.19
N LEU A 55 8.10 13.13 2.21
CA LEU A 55 8.22 13.57 3.62
C LEU A 55 9.65 13.91 4.00
N ASP A 56 10.64 13.16 3.50
CA ASP A 56 12.05 13.47 3.74
C ASP A 56 12.43 14.83 3.16
N ALA A 57 11.93 15.18 1.97
CA ALA A 57 12.10 16.51 1.41
C ALA A 57 11.40 17.60 2.24
N VAL A 58 10.16 17.36 2.71
CA VAL A 58 9.43 18.28 3.61
C VAL A 58 10.13 18.42 4.97
N ALA A 59 10.74 17.34 5.46
CA ALA A 59 11.50 17.33 6.69
C ALA A 59 12.75 18.22 6.63
N LEU A 60 13.18 18.63 5.44
CA LEU A 60 14.25 19.60 5.24
C LEU A 60 13.74 21.04 5.11
N TRP A 61 12.43 21.27 5.02
CA TRP A 61 11.87 22.61 4.87
C TRP A 61 12.18 23.50 6.09
N PRO A 62 12.53 24.77 5.86
CA PRO A 62 12.69 25.74 6.92
C PRO A 62 11.32 26.08 7.53
N ARG A 63 11.35 26.64 8.75
CA ARG A 63 10.15 27.03 9.51
C ARG A 63 9.20 27.94 8.69
N ALA A 64 9.75 28.89 7.94
CA ALA A 64 8.96 29.82 7.13
C ALA A 64 8.18 29.11 6.01
N ASP A 65 8.73 28.05 5.43
CA ASP A 65 8.06 27.27 4.41
C ASP A 65 6.99 26.37 5.02
N LEU A 66 7.27 25.73 6.17
CA LEU A 66 6.24 24.98 6.90
C LEU A 66 5.06 25.88 7.31
N ASP A 67 5.33 27.13 7.69
CA ASP A 67 4.29 28.10 8.02
C ASP A 67 3.42 28.49 6.83
N ARG A 68 4.03 28.63 5.65
CA ARG A 68 3.29 28.89 4.41
C ARG A 68 2.36 27.73 4.05
N HIS A 69 2.74 26.51 4.43
CA HIS A 69 2.00 25.28 4.11
C HIS A 69 1.06 24.82 5.22
N LEU A 70 0.82 25.63 6.27
CA LEU A 70 -0.17 25.30 7.29
C LEU A 70 -1.56 25.03 6.68
N GLY A 71 -2.24 24.03 7.24
CA GLY A 71 -3.51 23.50 6.75
C GLY A 71 -3.34 22.40 5.71
N ALA A 72 -4.43 22.05 5.04
CA ALA A 72 -4.46 21.02 4.01
C ALA A 72 -4.27 21.64 2.62
N ARG A 73 -3.32 21.12 1.83
CA ARG A 73 -3.04 21.56 0.46
C ARG A 73 -2.79 20.36 -0.46
N PRO A 74 -3.28 20.39 -1.70
CA PRO A 74 -2.90 19.39 -2.69
C PRO A 74 -1.47 19.61 -3.15
N GLU A 75 -0.66 18.55 -3.13
CA GLU A 75 0.73 18.56 -3.59
C GLU A 75 0.97 17.34 -4.50
N GLY A 76 0.86 17.56 -5.81
CA GLY A 76 0.92 16.48 -6.79
C GLY A 76 -0.24 15.49 -6.61
N GLU A 77 0.09 14.23 -6.33
CA GLU A 77 -0.88 13.15 -6.12
C GLU A 77 -1.37 13.04 -4.65
N TRP A 78 -0.79 13.82 -3.75
CA TRP A 78 -1.08 13.74 -2.31
C TRP A 78 -1.80 14.97 -1.80
N GLN A 79 -2.45 14.81 -0.66
CA GLN A 79 -2.89 15.91 0.19
C GLN A 79 -1.91 16.07 1.35
N LEU A 80 -1.16 17.16 1.35
CA LEU A 80 -0.25 17.54 2.43
C LEU A 80 -1.02 18.33 3.48
N ILE A 81 -0.97 17.88 4.72
CA ILE A 81 -1.61 18.55 5.86
C ILE A 81 -0.52 18.91 6.85
N VAL A 82 -0.31 20.20 7.07
CA VAL A 82 0.66 20.70 8.05
C VAL A 82 -0.09 21.37 9.20
N ASP A 83 0.03 20.79 10.38
CA ASP A 83 -0.51 21.33 11.62
C ASP A 83 0.63 21.81 12.52
N ARG A 84 0.38 22.86 13.30
CA ARG A 84 1.31 23.36 14.31
C ARG A 84 0.69 23.24 15.70
N PRO A 85 0.78 22.07 16.36
CA PRO A 85 0.21 21.88 17.69
C PRO A 85 0.88 22.74 18.77
N THR A 86 2.17 23.05 18.60
CA THR A 86 2.91 23.97 19.47
C THR A 86 3.77 24.90 18.64
N PRO A 87 4.26 26.03 19.19
CA PRO A 87 5.07 26.96 18.42
C PRO A 87 6.38 26.37 17.86
N THR A 88 6.86 25.23 18.34
CA THR A 88 8.10 24.59 17.86
C THR A 88 7.89 23.23 17.23
N LEU A 89 6.67 22.69 17.25
CA LEU A 89 6.36 21.39 16.68
C LEU A 89 5.38 21.53 15.54
N TYR A 90 5.68 20.82 14.46
CA TYR A 90 4.81 20.66 13.32
C TYR A 90 4.44 19.19 13.18
N THR A 91 3.18 18.91 12.92
CA THR A 91 2.75 17.59 12.46
C THR A 91 2.52 17.69 10.97
N VAL A 92 3.23 16.87 10.20
CA VAL A 92 3.08 16.78 8.76
C VAL A 92 2.43 15.43 8.45
N THR A 93 1.29 15.48 7.78
CA THR A 93 0.54 14.29 7.38
C THR A 93 0.38 14.29 5.87
N LEU A 94 0.64 13.15 5.24
CA LEU A 94 0.30 12.88 3.85
C LEU A 94 -0.91 11.97 3.82
N ALA A 95 -1.92 12.40 3.09
CA ALA A 95 -3.04 11.56 2.68
C ALA A 95 -3.02 11.38 1.16
N ASP A 96 -3.62 10.29 0.69
CA ASP A 96 -3.94 10.16 -0.74
C ASP A 96 -4.99 11.22 -1.11
N SER A 97 -4.85 11.86 -2.28
CA SER A 97 -5.82 12.87 -2.73
C SER A 97 -7.16 12.25 -3.16
N GLY A 98 -7.18 10.96 -3.51
CA GLY A 98 -8.38 10.25 -3.95
C GLY A 98 -9.12 9.48 -2.84
N GLU A 99 -8.41 9.12 -1.77
CA GLU A 99 -8.96 8.39 -0.63
C GLU A 99 -8.58 9.12 0.66
N SER A 100 -9.52 9.31 1.61
CA SER A 100 -9.23 9.91 2.93
C SER A 100 -8.36 9.01 3.84
N ARG A 101 -7.45 8.22 3.26
CA ARG A 101 -6.53 7.33 3.94
C ARG A 101 -5.22 8.07 4.17
N PHE A 102 -4.84 8.17 5.44
CA PHE A 102 -3.52 8.64 5.83
C PHE A 102 -2.46 7.63 5.39
N LEU A 103 -1.48 8.10 4.62
CA LEU A 103 -0.34 7.32 4.18
C LEU A 103 0.75 7.34 5.25
N LEU A 104 1.18 8.55 5.62
CA LEU A 104 2.27 8.77 6.56
C LEU A 104 2.02 10.02 7.40
N ARG A 105 2.51 10.01 8.63
CA ARG A 105 2.48 11.14 9.54
C ARG A 105 3.79 11.22 10.30
N THR A 106 4.37 12.41 10.38
CA THR A 106 5.59 12.68 11.14
C THR A 106 5.47 13.98 11.94
N THR A 107 6.32 14.13 12.94
CA THR A 107 6.41 15.35 13.74
C THR A 107 7.80 15.94 13.61
N LEU A 108 7.87 17.21 13.19
CA LEU A 108 9.10 17.95 12.97
C LEU A 108 9.27 19.01 14.05
N TYR A 109 10.43 19.01 14.69
CA TYR A 109 10.83 20.10 15.58
C TYR A 109 11.53 21.22 14.79
N ARG A 110 11.14 22.46 15.08
CA ARG A 110 11.77 23.69 14.58
C ARG A 110 11.82 24.69 15.72
N ALA A 111 13.03 25.01 16.17
CA ALA A 111 13.23 26.03 17.19
C ALA A 111 12.63 27.37 16.75
N GLU A 112 12.20 28.18 17.72
CA GLU A 112 11.90 29.58 17.44
C GLU A 112 13.21 30.32 17.18
N VAL A 113 13.20 31.18 16.16
CA VAL A 113 14.28 32.14 15.99
C VAL A 113 14.13 33.14 17.13
N LYS A 114 14.84 32.94 18.24
CA LYS A 114 15.02 34.00 19.22
C LYS A 114 15.71 35.14 18.49
N GLY A 115 14.97 36.22 18.26
CA GLY A 115 15.54 37.45 17.72
C GLY A 115 16.78 37.82 18.52
N ALA A 116 17.91 38.03 17.82
CA ALA A 116 18.99 38.83 18.37
C ALA A 116 18.37 40.18 18.74
N GLN A 117 18.30 40.47 20.04
CA GLN A 117 18.06 41.81 20.54
C GLN A 117 19.26 42.69 20.23
#